data_AF-A0A838DS11-F1
#
_entry.id   AF-A0A838DS11-F1
#
_cell.length_a   1.000
_cell.length_b   1.000
_cell.length_c   1.000
_cell.angle_alpha   90.00
_cell.angle_beta   90.00
_cell.angle_gamma   90.00
#
_symmetry.space_group_name_H-M   'P 1'
#
loop_
_entity.id
_entity.type
_entity.pdbx_description
1 polymer ?
#
loop_
_entity_poly.entity_id
_entity_poly.type
_entity_poly.pdbx_seq_one_letter_code
_entity_poly.pdbx_strand_id
1 'polypeptide(L)'
;MPASLALMVLGGAVLIAILMAASFGAVPIPLDVIVRILLNATGVFHFARQWDPSLEVIIWQVRMPGVIGAALVGAGLAVAGTLFQGMLRNP
;
A
#
# COMPACT_ATOMS: atom_id res chain seq x y z
N MET A 1 21.94 12.40 6.17
CA MET A 1 21.81 11.12 5.44
C MET A 1 21.78 11.43 3.95
N PRO A 2 22.38 10.60 3.07
CA PRO A 2 22.25 10.80 1.64
C PRO A 2 20.77 10.71 1.24
N ALA A 3 20.29 11.64 0.42
CA ALA A 3 18.88 11.73 0.04
C ALA A 3 18.35 10.44 -0.60
N SER A 4 19.21 9.71 -1.32
CA SER A 4 18.91 8.39 -1.88
C SER A 4 18.51 7.36 -0.81
N LEU A 5 19.19 7.35 0.33
CA LEU A 5 18.93 6.40 1.42
C LEU A 5 17.63 6.76 2.14
N ALA A 6 17.35 8.05 2.34
CA ALA A 6 16.07 8.50 2.88
C ALA A 6 14.89 8.09 1.99
N LEU A 7 15.01 8.27 0.67
CA LEU A 7 13.98 7.86 -0.30
C LEU A 7 13.76 6.34 -0.29
N MET A 8 14.83 5.55 -0.22
CA MET A 8 14.73 4.09 -0.12
C MET A 8 13.97 3.66 1.15
N VAL A 9 14.30 4.27 2.30
CA VAL A 9 13.64 3.96 3.58
C VAL A 9 12.16 4.34 3.54
N LEU A 10 11.83 5.55 3.07
CA LEU A 10 10.44 6.01 2.97
C LEU A 10 9.64 5.18 1.97
N GLY A 11 10.20 4.86 0.80
CA GLY A 11 9.55 3.99 -0.18
C GLY A 11 9.28 2.60 0.37
N GLY A 12 10.25 2.01 1.08
CA GLY A 12 10.07 0.74 1.79
C GLY A 12 8.97 0.82 2.86
N ALA A 13 8.94 1.89 3.65
CA ALA A 13 7.91 2.10 4.67
C ALA A 13 6.50 2.21 4.06
N VAL A 14 6.35 2.91 2.93
CA VAL A 14 5.07 3.00 2.20
C VAL A 14 4.62 1.64 1.70
N LEU A 15 5.52 0.82 1.14
CA LEU A 15 5.18 -0.54 0.70
C LEU A 15 4.73 -1.42 1.87
N ILE A 16 5.42 -1.36 3.01
CA ILE A 16 5.04 -2.10 4.22
C ILE A 16 3.66 -1.62 4.72
N ALA A 17 3.41 -0.32 4.72
CA ALA A 17 2.13 0.25 5.11
C ALA A 17 0.98 -0.21 4.20
N ILE A 18 1.21 -0.29 2.88
CA ILE A 18 0.22 -0.80 1.91
C ILE A 18 -0.09 -2.27 2.21
N LEU A 19 0.92 -3.11 2.44
CA LEU A 19 0.74 -4.54 2.75
C LEU A 19 -0.01 -4.74 4.08
N MET A 20 0.35 -3.96 5.10
CA MET A 20 -0.35 -3.95 6.38
C MET A 20 -1.81 -3.52 6.20
N ALA A 21 -2.05 -2.40 5.52
CA ALA A 21 -3.39 -1.89 5.26
C ALA A 21 -4.26 -2.87 4.45
N ALA A 22 -3.67 -3.60 3.50
CA ALA A 22 -4.35 -4.67 2.78
C ALA A 22 -4.72 -5.87 3.68
N SER A 23 -3.99 -6.08 4.78
CA SER A 23 -4.19 -7.18 5.73
C SER A 23 -5.24 -6.88 6.78
N PHE A 24 -5.33 -5.63 7.24
CA PHE A 24 -6.38 -5.19 8.14
C PHE A 24 -7.71 -5.02 7.39
N GLY A 25 -8.69 -5.87 7.71
CA GLY A 25 -10.05 -5.76 7.17
C GLY A 25 -11.03 -6.67 7.90
N ALA A 26 -12.31 -6.61 7.51
CA ALA A 26 -13.41 -7.31 8.20
C ALA A 26 -13.24 -8.84 8.28
N VAL A 27 -12.48 -9.42 7.34
CA VAL A 27 -12.12 -10.84 7.35
C VAL A 27 -10.63 -10.95 7.68
N PRO A 28 -10.24 -11.67 8.74
CA PRO A 28 -8.82 -11.91 9.01
C PRO A 28 -8.28 -12.85 7.93
N ILE A 29 -7.42 -12.31 7.06
CA ILE A 29 -6.71 -13.07 6.02
C ILE A 29 -5.23 -13.01 6.40
N PRO A 30 -4.54 -14.15 6.51
CA PRO A 30 -3.14 -14.14 6.89
C PRO A 30 -2.28 -13.50 5.77
N LEU A 31 -1.25 -12.77 6.21
CA LEU A 31 -0.38 -11.94 5.36
C LEU A 31 0.27 -12.74 4.21
N ASP A 32 0.59 -14.02 4.44
CA ASP A 32 1.19 -14.90 3.43
C ASP A 32 0.25 -15.13 2.24
N VAL A 33 -1.05 -15.29 2.50
CA VAL A 33 -2.08 -15.47 1.47
C VAL A 33 -2.25 -14.19 0.67
N ILE A 34 -2.25 -13.02 1.31
CA ILE A 34 -2.37 -11.73 0.62
C ILE A 34 -1.18 -11.48 -0.30
N VAL A 35 0.03 -11.70 0.18
CA VAL A 35 1.24 -11.55 -0.64
C VAL A 35 1.21 -12.51 -1.82
N ARG A 36 0.83 -13.78 -1.61
CA ARG A 36 0.67 -14.75 -2.69
C ARG A 36 -0.38 -14.33 -3.71
N ILE A 37 -1.54 -13.82 -3.27
CA ILE A 37 -2.62 -13.33 -4.14
C ILE A 37 -2.14 -12.14 -4.97
N LEU A 38 -1.52 -11.14 -4.33
CA LEU A 38 -1.01 -9.94 -5.00
C LEU A 38 0.08 -10.29 -6.01
N LEU A 39 1.04 -11.17 -5.64
CA LEU A 39 2.11 -11.60 -6.54
C LEU A 39 1.57 -12.46 -7.69
N ASN A 40 0.60 -13.35 -7.46
CA ASN A 40 0.01 -14.16 -8.52
C ASN A 40 -0.74 -13.29 -9.54
N ALA A 41 -1.41 -12.24 -9.06
CA ALA A 41 -2.10 -11.28 -9.90
C ALA A 41 -1.15 -10.41 -10.77
N THR A 42 0.14 -10.31 -10.44
CA THR A 42 1.12 -9.65 -11.34
C THR A 42 1.41 -10.44 -12.62
N GLY A 43 1.02 -11.73 -12.68
CA GLY A 43 1.32 -12.62 -13.80
C GLY A 43 2.79 -13.06 -13.90
N VAL A 44 3.67 -12.52 -13.05
CA VAL A 44 5.10 -12.88 -13.00
C VAL A 44 5.34 -14.12 -12.13
N PHE A 45 4.51 -14.31 -11.10
CA PHE A 45 4.61 -15.44 -10.18
C PHE A 45 3.41 -16.37 -10.35
N HIS A 46 3.65 -17.67 -10.35
CA HIS A 46 2.60 -18.68 -10.44
C HIS A 46 2.60 -19.55 -9.19
N PHE A 47 1.90 -19.10 -8.15
CA PHE A 47 1.66 -19.91 -6.96
C PHE A 47 0.43 -20.80 -7.16
N ALA A 48 0.46 -22.01 -6.60
CA ALA A 48 -0.72 -22.87 -6.56
C ALA A 48 -1.84 -22.15 -5.79
N ARG A 49 -3.01 -21.98 -6.42
CA ARG A 49 -4.19 -21.36 -5.81
C ARG A 49 -4.74 -22.29 -4.74
N GLN A 50 -4.28 -22.09 -3.51
CA GLN A 50 -4.77 -22.78 -2.31
C GLN A 50 -5.80 -21.94 -1.53
N TRP A 51 -6.12 -20.74 -2.02
CA TRP A 51 -7.06 -19.80 -1.42
C TRP A 51 -8.41 -19.79 -2.13
N ASP A 52 -9.45 -19.38 -1.42
CA ASP A 52 -10.79 -19.19 -1.98
C ASP A 52 -10.77 -18.02 -3.00
N PRO A 53 -11.29 -18.21 -4.23
CA PRO A 53 -11.38 -17.15 -5.24
C PRO A 53 -12.11 -15.88 -4.76
N SER A 54 -13.04 -16.01 -3.80
CA SER A 54 -13.75 -14.88 -3.22
C SER A 54 -12.81 -13.92 -2.47
N LEU A 55 -11.73 -14.43 -1.89
CA LEU A 55 -10.72 -13.61 -1.21
C LEU A 55 -9.94 -12.74 -2.19
N GLU A 56 -9.66 -13.27 -3.39
CA GLU A 56 -8.99 -12.52 -4.45
C GLU A 56 -9.85 -11.34 -4.90
N VAL A 57 -11.16 -11.55 -5.06
CA VAL A 57 -12.12 -10.47 -5.36
C VAL A 57 -12.17 -9.45 -4.24
N ILE A 58 -12.26 -9.87 -2.97
CA ILE A 58 -12.30 -8.94 -1.83
C ILE A 58 -11.02 -8.10 -1.77
N ILE A 59 -9.85 -8.70 -1.94
CA ILE A 59 -8.58 -7.97 -1.91
C ILE A 59 -8.53 -6.96 -3.05
N TRP A 60 -8.80 -7.37 -4.29
CA TRP A 60 -8.66 -6.51 -5.46
C TRP A 60 -9.77 -5.47 -5.64
N GLN A 61 -11.02 -5.82 -5.36
CA GLN A 61 -12.18 -4.95 -5.61
C GLN A 61 -12.59 -4.12 -4.40
N VAL A 62 -12.24 -4.55 -3.17
CA VAL A 62 -12.67 -3.84 -1.95
C VAL A 62 -11.49 -3.22 -1.21
N ARG A 63 -10.42 -3.97 -0.95
CA ARG A 63 -9.31 -3.49 -0.11
C ARG A 63 -8.33 -2.61 -0.86
N MET A 64 -7.84 -3.08 -2.01
CA MET A 64 -6.85 -2.35 -2.83
C MET A 64 -7.31 -0.94 -3.22
N PRO A 65 -8.57 -0.71 -3.65
CA PRO A 65 -9.04 0.64 -3.95
C PRO A 65 -9.01 1.56 -2.74
N GLY A 66 -9.38 1.06 -1.55
CA GLY A 66 -9.34 1.82 -0.30
C GLY A 66 -7.91 2.17 0.13
N VAL A 67 -6.98 1.22 0.03
CA VAL A 67 -5.57 1.42 0.38
C VAL A 67 -4.91 2.45 -0.56
N ILE A 68 -5.15 2.33 -1.87
CA ILE A 68 -4.65 3.28 -2.86
C ILE A 68 -5.26 4.67 -2.63
N GLY A 69 -6.58 4.74 -2.37
CA GLY A 69 -7.26 6.00 -2.05
C GLY A 69 -6.66 6.69 -0.84
N ALA A 70 -6.44 5.97 0.26
CA ALA A 70 -5.82 6.51 1.46
C ALA A 70 -4.38 6.99 1.20
N ALA A 71 -3.59 6.24 0.43
CA ALA A 71 -2.24 6.64 0.06
C ALA A 71 -2.21 7.93 -0.78
N LEU A 72 -3.13 8.05 -1.74
CA LEU A 72 -3.25 9.25 -2.58
C LEU A 72 -3.71 10.48 -1.78
N VAL A 73 -4.68 10.32 -0.88
CA VAL A 73 -5.12 11.39 0.01
C VAL A 73 -3.97 11.84 0.92
N GLY A 74 -3.24 10.90 1.52
CA GLY A 74 -2.07 11.20 2.34
C GLY A 74 -0.98 11.95 1.57
N ALA A 75 -0.68 11.51 0.34
CA ALA A 75 0.26 12.20 -0.54
C ALA A 75 -0.19 13.62 -0.89
N GLY A 76 -1.48 13.81 -1.21
CA GLY A 76 -2.05 15.13 -1.49
C GLY A 76 -1.95 16.08 -0.30
N LEU A 77 -2.28 15.61 0.91
CA LEU A 77 -2.16 16.39 2.14
C LEU A 77 -0.70 16.75 2.47
N ALA A 78 0.23 15.81 2.29
CA ALA A 78 1.65 16.06 2.49
C ALA A 78 2.18 17.14 1.53
N VAL A 79 1.84 17.04 0.23
CA VAL A 79 2.23 18.03 -0.78
C VAL A 79 1.62 19.40 -0.46
N ALA A 80 0.33 19.46 -0.16
CA ALA A 80 -0.33 20.72 0.21
C ALA A 80 0.30 21.36 1.46
N GLY A 81 0.58 20.57 2.50
CA GLY A 81 1.23 21.03 3.72
C GLY A 81 2.62 21.62 3.46
N THR A 82 3.46 20.90 2.72
CA THR A 82 4.81 21.38 2.37
C THR A 82 4.78 22.66 1.52
N LEU A 83 3.82 22.78 0.60
CA LEU A 83 3.60 23.99 -0.19
C LEU A 83 3.22 25.18 0.70
N PHE A 84 2.25 25.02 1.60
CA PHE A 84 1.84 26.10 2.50
C PHE A 84 2.95 26.50 3.47
N GLN A 85 3.67 25.53 4.04
CA GLN A 85 4.84 25.80 4.89
C GLN A 85 5.92 26.59 4.14
N GLY A 86 6.17 26.24 2.87
CA GLY A 86 7.11 26.95 2.01
C GLY A 86 6.65 28.38 1.66
N MET A 87 5.38 28.56 1.30
CA MET A 87 4.80 29.87 0.96
C MET A 87 4.81 30.83 2.16
N LEU A 88 4.40 30.33 3.33
CA LEU A 88 4.37 31.11 4.57
C LEU A 88 5.76 31.27 5.18
N ARG A 89 6.78 30.56 4.66
CA ARG A 89 8.13 30.48 5.23
C ARG A 89 8.12 30.11 6.71
N ASN A 90 7.14 29.29 7.09
CA ASN A 90 6.94 28.82 8.46
C ASN A 90 7.02 27.29 8.44
N PRO A 91 8.22 26.72 8.65
CA PRO A 91 8.40 25.27 8.71
C PRO A 91 7.55 24.64 9.83
#